data_AF-A0A3N9VIU8-F1
#
_entry.id   AF-A0A3N9VIU8-F1
#
_cell.length_a   1.000
_cell.length_b   1.000
_cell.length_c   1.000
_cell.angle_alpha   90.00
_cell.angle_beta   90.00
_cell.angle_gamma   90.00
#
_symmetry.space_group_name_H-M   'P 1'
#
loop_
_entity.id
_entity.type
_entity.pdbx_description
1 polymer ?
#
loop_
_entity_poly.entity_id
_entity_poly.type
_entity_poly.pdbx_seq_one_letter_code
_entity_poly.pdbx_strand_id
1 'polypeptide(L)'
;MAQWARRSLSTNTIMVSDGYYCFPAVTAAGCQHRPQVVGKKRKSTDMACFAWVNTVLSNIKTAITGTYHGFEFSKYAGRYLSEVQYRFNRRFDLISIFPRLLHAGASTVKRTEAWLRLAEA
;
A
#
# COMPACT_ATOMS: atom_id res chain seq x y z
N MET A 1 11.07 -5.51 6.87
CA MET A 1 10.66 -6.13 5.59
C MET A 1 10.42 -7.64 5.68
N ALA A 2 11.37 -8.46 6.14
CA ALA A 2 11.18 -9.93 6.18
C ALA A 2 9.93 -10.40 6.95
N GLN A 3 9.67 -9.83 8.14
CA GLN A 3 8.49 -10.16 8.94
C GLN A 3 7.18 -9.79 8.23
N TRP A 4 7.14 -8.60 7.60
CA TRP A 4 6.00 -8.18 6.79
C TRP A 4 5.78 -9.12 5.60
N ALA A 5 6.85 -9.48 4.88
CA ALA A 5 6.77 -10.37 3.73
C ALA A 5 6.20 -11.75 4.11
N ARG A 6 6.64 -12.33 5.23
CA ARG A 6 6.10 -13.61 5.74
C ARG A 6 4.61 -13.55 6.07
N ARG A 7 4.12 -12.40 6.54
CA ARG A 7 2.72 -12.22 6.93
C ARG A 7 1.81 -11.90 5.73
N SER A 8 2.35 -11.23 4.72
CA SER A 8 1.56 -10.57 3.68
C SER A 8 1.77 -11.10 2.28
N LEU A 9 2.83 -11.85 2.02
CA LEU A 9 3.15 -12.42 0.70
C LEU A 9 3.13 -13.95 0.74
N SER A 10 2.90 -14.55 -0.42
CA SER A 10 3.04 -15.99 -0.60
C SER A 10 4.51 -16.34 -0.85
N THR A 11 4.91 -17.55 -0.45
CA THR A 11 6.31 -18.02 -0.51
C THR A 11 6.89 -18.03 -1.93
N ASN A 12 6.09 -17.94 -3.00
CA ASN A 12 6.57 -17.87 -4.38
C ASN A 12 6.28 -16.53 -5.07
N THR A 13 5.99 -15.47 -4.32
CA THR A 13 5.75 -14.14 -4.89
C THR A 13 7.04 -13.58 -5.52
N ILE A 14 6.93 -13.11 -6.76
CA ILE A 14 7.99 -12.36 -7.44
C ILE A 14 7.80 -10.89 -7.12
N MET A 15 8.70 -10.32 -6.33
CA MET A 15 8.73 -8.91 -6.00
C MET A 15 9.64 -8.16 -6.97
N VAL A 16 9.06 -7.25 -7.73
CA VAL A 16 9.82 -6.29 -8.56
C VAL A 16 9.91 -4.98 -7.80
N SER A 17 11.11 -4.44 -7.61
CA SER A 17 11.31 -3.14 -6.94
C SER A 17 12.42 -2.32 -7.58
N ASP A 18 12.53 -1.06 -7.23
CA ASP A 18 13.59 -0.12 -7.67
C ASP A 18 14.99 -0.46 -7.13
N GLY A 19 15.09 -1.51 -6.31
CA GLY A 19 16.34 -1.97 -5.73
C GLY A 19 16.75 -1.28 -4.43
N TYR A 20 15.81 -0.59 -3.74
CA TYR A 20 16.09 -0.05 -2.40
C TYR A 20 16.57 -1.14 -1.43
N TYR A 21 17.50 -0.79 -0.54
CA TYR A 21 18.31 -1.72 0.26
C TYR A 21 17.51 -2.66 1.18
N CYS A 22 16.27 -2.30 1.52
CA CYS A 22 15.45 -3.10 2.45
C CYS A 22 14.73 -4.27 1.75
N PHE A 23 14.63 -4.26 0.42
CA PHE A 23 13.87 -5.24 -0.35
C PHE A 23 14.53 -6.63 -0.47
N PRO A 24 15.86 -6.79 -0.50
CA PRO A 24 16.48 -8.11 -0.46
C PRO A 24 16.02 -8.97 0.73
N ALA A 25 15.60 -8.36 1.85
CA ALA A 25 15.09 -9.07 3.02
C ALA A 25 13.80 -9.89 2.76
N VAL A 26 13.13 -9.74 1.61
CA VAL A 26 11.96 -10.58 1.26
C VAL A 26 12.35 -12.01 0.86
N THR A 27 13.62 -12.25 0.48
CA THR A 27 14.11 -13.61 0.18
C THR A 27 14.10 -14.52 1.40
N ALA A 28 14.27 -13.94 2.60
CA ALA A 28 14.11 -14.64 3.88
C ALA A 28 12.66 -15.08 4.16
N ALA A 29 11.69 -14.64 3.36
CA ALA A 29 10.30 -15.11 3.38
C ALA A 29 9.98 -16.12 2.25
N GLY A 30 11.00 -16.55 1.48
CA GLY A 30 10.86 -17.41 0.31
C GLY A 30 10.56 -16.66 -1.00
N CYS A 31 10.19 -15.38 -0.94
CA CYS A 31 9.87 -14.60 -2.12
C CYS A 31 11.10 -14.37 -3.03
N GLN A 32 10.87 -14.27 -4.34
CA GLN A 32 11.93 -13.92 -5.30
C GLN A 32 12.01 -12.41 -5.45
N HIS A 33 13.18 -11.81 -5.23
CA HIS A 33 13.39 -10.38 -5.47
C HIS A 33 14.04 -10.14 -6.83
N ARG A 34 13.40 -9.34 -7.69
CA ARG A 34 13.89 -8.91 -9.00
C ARG A 34 14.08 -7.39 -9.02
N PRO A 35 15.25 -6.87 -8.60
CA PRO A 35 15.49 -5.44 -8.61
C PRO A 35 15.59 -4.91 -10.05
N GLN A 36 14.90 -3.80 -10.30
CA GLN A 36 14.93 -3.00 -11.52
C GLN A 36 15.51 -1.64 -11.15
N VAL A 37 16.84 -1.55 -11.08
CA VAL A 37 17.53 -0.33 -10.62
C VAL A 37 17.53 0.71 -11.72
N VAL A 38 17.03 1.90 -11.40
CA VAL A 38 17.07 3.06 -12.28
C VAL A 38 18.51 3.58 -12.33
N GLY A 39 19.23 3.32 -13.42
CA GLY A 39 20.58 3.83 -13.61
C GLY A 39 20.62 5.34 -13.85
N LYS A 40 21.81 5.96 -13.76
CA LYS A 40 22.01 7.42 -13.95
C LYS A 40 21.51 7.98 -15.29
N LYS A 41 21.29 7.13 -16.30
CA LYS A 41 20.89 7.50 -17.67
C LYS A 41 19.42 7.19 -18.01
N ARG A 42 18.64 6.60 -17.09
CA ARG A 42 17.23 6.27 -17.30
C ARG A 42 16.39 6.91 -16.20
N LYS A 43 15.16 7.32 -16.52
CA LYS A 43 14.18 7.69 -15.49
C LYS A 43 13.31 6.48 -15.16
N SER A 44 12.82 6.42 -13.92
CA SER A 44 11.84 5.41 -13.50
C SER A 44 10.61 5.38 -14.42
N THR A 45 10.21 6.56 -14.93
CA THR A 45 9.08 6.72 -15.87
C THR A 45 9.29 6.01 -17.21
N ASP A 46 10.54 5.81 -17.65
CA ASP A 46 10.85 5.13 -18.92
C ASP A 46 10.76 3.59 -18.79
N MET A 47 10.54 3.09 -17.57
CA MET A 47 10.44 1.67 -17.27
C MET A 47 8.96 1.29 -17.19
N ALA A 48 8.49 0.46 -18.12
CA ALA A 48 7.09 0.05 -18.21
C ALA A 48 6.55 -0.55 -16.89
N CYS A 49 7.40 -1.19 -16.09
CA CYS A 49 7.05 -1.74 -14.78
C CYS A 49 6.75 -0.68 -13.72
N PHE A 50 7.33 0.52 -13.82
CA PHE A 50 7.14 1.60 -12.85
C PHE A 50 6.24 2.72 -13.34
N ALA A 51 5.97 2.83 -14.65
CA ALA A 51 5.00 3.79 -15.19
C ALA A 51 3.64 3.66 -14.48
N TRP A 52 3.09 2.45 -14.40
CA TRP A 52 1.82 2.18 -13.72
C TRP A 52 1.89 2.40 -12.21
N VAL A 53 3.03 2.10 -11.57
CA VAL A 53 3.24 2.37 -10.14
C VAL A 53 3.18 3.88 -9.89
N ASN A 54 3.85 4.68 -10.72
CA ASN A 54 3.81 6.14 -10.63
C ASN A 54 2.40 6.68 -10.88
N THR A 55 1.65 6.13 -11.82
CA THR A 55 0.24 6.49 -12.04
C THR A 55 -0.61 6.21 -10.79
N VAL A 56 -0.46 5.02 -10.19
CA VAL A 56 -1.17 4.65 -8.97
C VAL A 56 -0.81 5.60 -7.83
N LEU A 57 0.49 5.86 -7.60
CA LEU A 57 0.95 6.79 -6.57
C LEU A 57 0.43 8.21 -6.79
N SER A 58 0.42 8.68 -8.04
CA SER A 58 -0.13 9.98 -8.41
C SER A 58 -1.63 10.06 -8.08
N ASN A 59 -2.40 9.03 -8.43
CA ASN A 59 -3.84 8.99 -8.13
C ASN A 59 -4.10 8.96 -6.63
N ILE A 60 -3.32 8.20 -5.87
CA ILE A 60 -3.42 8.14 -4.40
C ILE A 60 -3.14 9.51 -3.81
N LYS A 61 -2.06 10.19 -4.25
CA LYS A 61 -1.71 11.53 -3.78
C LYS A 61 -2.84 12.52 -4.08
N THR A 62 -3.34 12.54 -5.30
CA THR A 62 -4.45 13.43 -5.69
C THR A 62 -5.72 13.14 -4.90
N ALA A 63 -6.07 11.87 -4.70
CA ALA A 63 -7.24 11.49 -3.89
C ALA A 63 -7.08 11.94 -2.43
N ILE A 64 -5.88 11.77 -1.85
CA ILE A 64 -5.62 12.20 -0.48
C ILE A 64 -5.69 13.72 -0.37
N THR A 65 -5.00 14.45 -1.26
CA THR A 65 -5.01 15.91 -1.26
C THR A 65 -6.40 16.47 -1.55
N GLY A 66 -7.22 15.80 -2.36
CA GLY A 66 -8.58 16.27 -2.67
C GLY A 66 -9.59 15.94 -1.58
N THR A 67 -9.65 14.69 -1.12
CA THR A 67 -10.69 14.21 -0.19
C THR A 67 -10.36 14.51 1.28
N TYR A 68 -9.09 14.56 1.64
CA TYR A 68 -8.65 14.76 3.03
C TYR A 68 -7.91 16.09 3.25
N HIS A 69 -8.08 17.11 2.40
CA HIS A 69 -7.40 18.41 2.57
C HIS A 69 -7.64 19.07 3.93
N GLY A 70 -8.78 18.79 4.56
CA GLY A 70 -9.18 19.35 5.86
C GLY A 70 -8.76 18.49 7.05
N PHE A 71 -8.19 17.31 6.81
CA PHE A 71 -7.78 16.40 7.86
C PHE A 71 -6.26 16.25 7.89
N GLU A 72 -5.72 16.20 9.10
CA GLU A 72 -4.28 16.11 9.31
C GLU A 72 -3.76 14.74 8.85
N PHE A 73 -3.12 14.70 7.69
CA PHE A 73 -2.54 13.47 7.15
C PHE A 73 -1.57 12.82 8.14
N SER A 74 -0.75 13.61 8.85
CA SER A 74 0.13 13.13 9.91
C SER A 74 -0.59 12.31 10.98
N LYS A 75 -1.84 12.65 11.29
CA LYS A 75 -2.66 11.96 12.29
C LYS A 75 -3.23 10.65 11.79
N TYR A 76 -3.68 10.62 10.54
CA TYR A 76 -4.53 9.55 10.04
C TYR A 76 -3.98 8.83 8.80
N ALA A 77 -2.72 9.06 8.42
CA ALA A 77 -2.09 8.47 7.23
C ALA A 77 -2.31 6.97 7.12
N GLY A 78 -2.13 6.24 8.23
CA GLY A 78 -2.33 4.79 8.27
C GLY A 78 -3.75 4.38 7.86
N ARG A 79 -4.78 5.15 8.24
CA ARG A 79 -6.17 4.87 7.89
C ARG A 79 -6.46 5.20 6.44
N TYR A 80 -5.97 6.34 5.94
CA TYR A 80 -6.13 6.72 4.53
C TYR A 80 -5.49 5.71 3.59
N LEU A 81 -4.27 5.28 3.91
CA LEU A 81 -3.59 4.26 3.12
C LEU A 81 -4.28 2.90 3.23
N SER A 82 -4.83 2.55 4.40
CA SER A 82 -5.61 1.31 4.58
C SER A 82 -6.90 1.30 3.77
N GLU A 83 -7.60 2.44 3.68
CA GLU A 83 -8.80 2.59 2.85
C GLU A 83 -8.47 2.39 1.36
N VAL A 84 -7.42 3.05 0.89
CA VAL A 84 -6.90 2.89 -0.48
C VAL A 84 -6.54 1.43 -0.74
N GLN A 85 -5.79 0.79 0.15
CA GLN A 85 -5.42 -0.62 0.04
C GLN A 85 -6.66 -1.52 0.00
N TYR A 86 -7.66 -1.26 0.85
CA TYR A 86 -8.90 -2.02 0.92
C TYR A 86 -9.67 -2.00 -0.40
N ARG A 87 -9.80 -0.82 -1.02
CA ARG A 87 -10.43 -0.63 -2.33
C ARG A 87 -9.58 -1.20 -3.46
N PHE A 88 -8.28 -0.93 -3.47
CA PHE A 88 -7.37 -1.34 -4.54
C PHE A 88 -7.28 -2.86 -4.68
N ASN A 89 -7.25 -3.58 -3.56
CA ASN A 89 -7.24 -5.05 -3.54
C ASN A 89 -8.55 -5.68 -4.04
N ARG A 90 -9.64 -4.89 -4.12
CA ARG A 90 -10.98 -5.32 -4.56
C ARG A 90 -11.43 -4.61 -5.83
N ARG A 91 -10.53 -3.92 -6.53
CA ARG A 91 -10.86 -3.10 -7.71
C ARG A 91 -11.45 -3.87 -8.90
N PHE A 92 -11.43 -5.20 -8.86
CA PHE A 92 -12.04 -6.05 -9.89
C PHE A 92 -13.40 -6.63 -9.46
N ASP A 93 -13.79 -6.45 -8.20
CA ASP A 93 -15.07 -6.89 -7.64
C ASP A 93 -15.60 -5.83 -6.68
N LEU A 94 -16.09 -4.72 -7.28
CA LEU A 94 -16.58 -3.56 -6.53
C LEU A 94 -17.87 -3.87 -5.77
N ILE A 95 -18.70 -4.77 -6.30
CA ILE A 95 -19.98 -5.14 -5.68
C ILE A 95 -19.74 -5.76 -4.31
N SER A 96 -18.65 -6.52 -4.14
CA SER A 96 -18.31 -7.10 -2.84
C SER A 96 -17.92 -6.09 -1.75
N ILE A 97 -17.57 -4.85 -2.11
CA ILE A 97 -17.03 -3.86 -1.17
C ILE A 97 -18.06 -3.48 -0.12
N PHE A 98 -19.30 -3.19 -0.54
CA PHE A 98 -20.37 -2.73 0.34
C PHE A 98 -20.78 -3.77 1.40
N PRO A 99 -21.18 -5.01 1.06
CA PRO A 99 -21.57 -6.00 2.06
C PRO A 99 -20.43 -6.34 3.02
N ARG A 100 -19.18 -6.36 2.54
CA ARG A 100 -18.01 -6.57 3.41
C ARG A 100 -17.76 -5.41 4.36
N LEU A 101 -17.96 -4.18 3.90
CA LEU A 101 -17.81 -3.00 4.76
C LEU A 101 -18.89 -2.98 5.85
N LEU A 102 -20.13 -3.33 5.51
CA LEU A 102 -21.20 -3.50 6.49
C LEU A 102 -20.85 -4.55 7.54
N HIS A 103 -20.40 -5.73 7.09
CA HIS A 103 -19.99 -6.79 7.99
C HIS A 103 -18.81 -6.37 8.90
N ALA A 104 -17.80 -5.70 8.33
CA ALA A 104 -16.67 -5.18 9.10
C ALA A 104 -17.13 -4.12 10.12
N GLY A 105 -18.03 -3.21 9.73
CA GLY A 105 -18.59 -2.20 10.62
C GLY A 105 -19.36 -2.81 11.78
N ALA A 106 -20.20 -3.82 11.51
CA ALA A 106 -20.95 -4.53 12.54
C ALA A 106 -20.06 -5.34 13.50
N SER A 107 -18.93 -5.87 13.00
CA SER A 107 -18.01 -6.71 13.78
C SER A 107 -16.92 -5.92 14.51
N THR A 108 -16.76 -4.62 14.22
CA THR A 108 -15.69 -3.80 14.78
C THR A 108 -16.11 -3.22 16.13
N VAL A 109 -15.35 -3.55 17.18
CA VAL A 109 -15.51 -2.92 18.48
C VAL A 109 -15.11 -1.44 18.46
N LYS A 110 -15.69 -0.65 19.36
CA LYS A 110 -15.36 0.78 19.54
C LYS A 110 -13.84 0.95 19.68
N ARG A 111 -13.28 1.93 18.95
CA ARG A 111 -11.85 2.29 19.00
C ARG A 111 -11.70 3.68 19.57
N THR A 112 -10.68 3.87 20.41
CA THR A 112 -10.34 5.18 20.97
C THR A 112 -9.70 6.07 19.92
N GLU A 113 -9.77 7.38 20.10
CA GLU A 113 -9.13 8.33 19.19
C GLU A 113 -7.61 8.12 19.09
N ALA A 114 -6.94 7.84 20.22
CA ALA A 114 -5.51 7.51 20.24
C ALA A 114 -5.17 6.32 19.32
N TRP A 115 -6.02 5.29 19.30
CA TRP A 115 -5.85 4.16 18.38
C TRP A 115 -6.05 4.58 16.91
N LEU A 116 -6.95 5.53 16.65
CA LEU A 116 -7.16 6.05 15.29
C LEU A 116 -6.00 6.93 14.81
N ARG A 117 -5.24 7.53 15.74
CA ARG A 117 -4.11 8.44 15.50
C ARG A 117 -2.73 7.78 15.55
N LEU A 118 -2.65 6.46 15.40
CA LEU A 118 -1.38 5.70 15.46
C LEU A 118 -0.29 6.15 14.45
N ALA A 119 -0.61 7.04 13.50
CA ALA A 119 0.39 7.62 12.60
C ALA A 119 1.23 8.76 13.25
N GLU A 120 0.80 9.32 14.38
CA GLU A 120 1.58 10.32 15.15
C GLU A 120 2.65 9.71 16.06
N ALA A 121 2.61 8.38 16.28
CA ALA A 121 3.45 7.67 17.26
C ALA A 121 4.87 7.38 16.78
#